data_AF-A0A3L6FB82-F1
#
_entry.id   AF-A0A3L6FB82-F1
#
_cell.length_a   1.000
_cell.length_b   1.000
_cell.length_c   1.000
_cell.angle_alpha   90.00
_cell.angle_beta   90.00
_cell.angle_gamma   90.00
#
_symmetry.space_group_name_H-M   'P 1'
#
loop_
_entity.id
_entity.type
_entity.pdbx_description
1 polymer ?
#
loop_
_entity_poly.entity_id
_entity_poly.type
_entity_poly.pdbx_seq_one_letter_code
_entity_poly.pdbx_strand_id
1 'polypeptide(L)'
;MSLIIRYVDSSTCPIRIEESFVGFLEVNDTTGQGLFDALDKELKHLGLDIDNVRGQGYDNGSNMKGKHQEVQKKLLDINPRAFYSACGCHSLNLTLCDMAKSCSKAKDFLGIIQRIYTIFANSTKKWQILKENIEGLILKPVSAARWESRVDSVKVIRFECANIREALLQVSDSDNDPLTSSEAKSLATNELGEFEFILAIVIWYEILYQVIYVSKDLQAKDMLIDVAIQKVQGLISFFNRYRESGFLNTLEEAKGIAREMEIGTTFRKKRQIKRKRHFDGNPDDTNVDTRSEEESFIINYFIPIVDQVISSLTRRFEQYEGHHKIFGFLFTSDALRSLDNDNLKSCCRHLESSLRRESQSDIDANDLYMELCFLQDFIPQEIWTLLEF
;
A
#
# COMPACT_ATOMS: atom_id res chain seq x y z
N MET A 1 15.19 -7.13 -16.92
CA MET A 1 14.46 -5.90 -16.55
C MET A 1 13.48 -5.56 -17.66
N SER A 2 12.20 -5.29 -17.38
CA SER A 2 11.25 -4.83 -18.42
C SER A 2 11.42 -3.33 -18.69
N LEU A 3 11.41 -2.90 -19.95
CA LEU A 3 11.44 -1.49 -20.34
C LEU A 3 10.12 -1.08 -20.99
N ILE A 4 9.51 -0.02 -20.47
CA ILE A 4 8.31 0.62 -21.00
C ILE A 4 8.62 2.10 -21.15
N ILE A 5 8.22 2.70 -22.26
CA ILE A 5 8.40 4.14 -22.52
C ILE A 5 7.02 4.79 -22.63
N ARG A 6 6.81 5.86 -21.87
CA ARG A 6 5.64 6.73 -21.95
C ARG A 6 6.02 8.02 -22.66
N TYR A 7 5.30 8.40 -23.70
CA TYR A 7 5.61 9.58 -24.51
C TYR A 7 4.34 10.29 -24.98
N VAL A 8 4.52 11.54 -25.44
CA VAL A 8 3.46 12.35 -26.01
C VAL A 8 3.53 12.24 -27.53
N ASP A 9 2.47 11.76 -28.16
CA ASP A 9 2.30 11.74 -29.61
C ASP A 9 1.54 12.99 -30.06
N SER A 10 2.30 13.95 -30.60
CA SER A 10 1.77 15.19 -31.18
C SER A 10 1.43 15.07 -32.67
N SER A 11 1.65 13.91 -33.30
CA SER A 11 1.29 13.68 -34.70
C SER A 11 -0.21 13.42 -34.89
N THR A 12 -0.91 13.10 -33.80
CA THR A 12 -2.35 12.86 -33.77
C THR A 12 -3.09 14.05 -33.16
N CYS A 13 -4.33 14.27 -33.61
CA CYS A 13 -5.25 15.24 -33.02
C CYS A 13 -6.54 14.51 -32.60
N PRO A 14 -6.91 14.50 -31.31
CA PRO A 14 -6.21 15.15 -30.19
C PRO A 14 -4.85 14.51 -29.89
N ILE A 15 -3.95 15.28 -29.25
CA ILE A 15 -2.64 14.79 -28.75
C ILE A 15 -2.87 13.60 -27.82
N ARG A 16 -2.08 12.54 -27.96
CA ARG A 16 -2.22 11.32 -27.15
C ARG A 16 -1.00 11.07 -26.27
N ILE A 17 -1.26 10.48 -25.11
CA ILE A 17 -0.22 9.92 -24.26
C ILE A 17 -0.21 8.42 -24.50
N GLU A 18 0.90 7.92 -25.01
CA GLU A 18 1.06 6.51 -25.36
C GLU A 18 2.11 5.84 -24.48
N GLU A 19 1.92 4.55 -24.25
CA GLU A 19 2.85 3.68 -23.53
C GLU A 19 3.22 2.51 -24.43
N SER A 20 4.52 2.36 -24.69
CA SER A 20 5.04 1.27 -25.51
C SER A 20 5.92 0.35 -24.69
N PHE A 21 5.56 -0.93 -24.64
CA PHE A 21 6.44 -1.98 -24.13
C PHE A 21 7.56 -2.20 -25.16
N VAL A 22 8.80 -1.92 -24.75
CA VAL A 22 9.97 -2.06 -25.61
C VAL A 22 10.46 -3.50 -25.61
N GLY A 23 10.53 -4.11 -24.43
CA GLY A 23 11.03 -5.47 -24.30
C GLY A 23 11.58 -5.79 -22.91
N PHE A 24 12.16 -6.97 -22.81
CA PHE A 24 12.94 -7.40 -21.65
C PHE A 24 14.42 -7.23 -21.93
N LEU A 25 15.09 -6.44 -21.09
CA LEU A 25 16.53 -6.29 -21.09
C LEU A 25 17.14 -7.43 -20.27
N GLU A 26 18.09 -8.13 -20.89
CA GLU A 26 18.93 -9.11 -20.19
C GLU A 26 19.91 -8.36 -19.30
N VAL A 27 19.84 -8.63 -17.99
CA VAL A 27 20.67 -7.96 -16.98
C VAL A 27 21.37 -9.04 -16.17
N ASN A 28 22.68 -9.16 -16.37
CA ASN A 28 23.52 -10.10 -15.63
C ASN A 28 24.02 -9.52 -14.29
N ASP A 29 24.20 -8.20 -14.22
CA ASP A 29 24.57 -7.48 -13.02
C ASP A 29 23.34 -6.73 -12.47
N THR A 30 22.76 -7.25 -11.39
CA THR A 30 21.57 -6.67 -10.76
C THR A 30 21.88 -5.49 -9.84
N THR A 31 23.12 -5.01 -9.76
CA THR A 31 23.45 -3.78 -9.02
C THR A 31 22.86 -2.56 -9.71
N GLY A 32 22.78 -1.43 -8.98
CA GLY A 32 22.32 -0.17 -9.56
C GLY A 32 23.15 0.30 -10.77
N GLN A 33 24.43 -0.07 -10.85
CA GLN A 33 25.27 0.20 -12.02
C GLN A 33 24.89 -0.69 -13.20
N GLY A 34 24.85 -2.01 -13.01
CA GLY A 34 24.52 -2.94 -14.10
C GLY A 34 23.13 -2.70 -14.70
N LEU A 35 22.15 -2.33 -13.87
CA LEU A 35 20.81 -1.94 -14.33
C LEU A 35 20.83 -0.65 -15.14
N PHE A 36 21.59 0.36 -14.69
CA PHE A 36 21.74 1.62 -15.41
C PHE A 36 22.46 1.42 -16.75
N ASP A 37 23.53 0.62 -16.79
CA ASP A 37 24.28 0.35 -18.02
C ASP A 37 23.43 -0.38 -19.06
N ALA A 38 22.59 -1.32 -18.61
CA ALA A 38 21.64 -2.00 -19.49
C ALA A 38 20.60 -1.02 -20.07
N LEU A 39 20.09 -0.10 -19.25
CA LEU A 39 19.17 0.95 -19.70
C LEU A 39 19.83 1.90 -20.71
N ASP A 40 20.99 2.46 -20.38
CA ASP A 40 21.72 3.40 -21.23
C ASP A 40 22.12 2.77 -22.58
N LYS A 41 22.55 1.50 -22.56
CA LYS A 41 22.84 0.74 -23.78
C LYS A 41 21.60 0.59 -24.66
N GLU A 42 20.46 0.26 -24.07
CA GLU A 42 19.21 0.10 -24.82
C GLU A 42 18.72 1.43 -25.40
N LEU A 43 18.74 2.52 -24.61
CA LEU A 43 18.37 3.85 -25.11
C LEU A 43 19.23 4.25 -26.30
N LYS A 44 20.55 4.04 -26.23
CA LYS A 44 21.47 4.27 -27.36
C LYS A 44 21.16 3.38 -28.57
N HIS A 45 20.81 2.12 -28.34
CA HIS A 45 20.43 1.19 -29.42
C HIS A 45 19.17 1.66 -30.15
N LEU A 46 18.20 2.21 -29.43
CA LEU A 46 16.96 2.76 -29.97
C LEU A 46 17.14 4.18 -30.56
N GLY A 47 18.33 4.78 -30.44
CA GLY A 47 18.57 6.15 -30.86
C GLY A 47 17.88 7.20 -29.99
N LEU A 48 17.54 6.86 -28.75
CA LEU A 48 16.89 7.74 -27.79
C LEU A 48 17.96 8.41 -26.91
N ASP A 49 17.93 9.74 -26.88
CA ASP A 49 18.81 10.54 -26.02
C ASP A 49 18.28 10.56 -24.57
N ILE A 50 19.14 10.20 -23.62
CA ILE A 50 18.85 10.24 -22.19
C ILE A 50 18.51 11.66 -21.72
N ASP A 51 19.02 12.68 -22.41
CA ASP A 51 18.74 14.09 -22.12
C ASP A 51 17.30 14.49 -22.43
N ASN A 52 16.57 13.68 -23.20
CA ASN A 52 15.14 13.86 -23.51
C ASN A 52 14.21 13.18 -22.50
N VAL A 53 14.75 12.41 -21.55
CA VAL A 53 13.94 11.80 -20.48
C VAL A 53 13.43 12.89 -19.53
N ARG A 54 12.14 12.87 -19.19
CA ARG A 54 11.52 13.80 -18.23
C ARG A 54 10.93 13.13 -17.00
N GLY A 55 10.79 11.82 -17.04
CA GLY A 55 10.31 11.04 -15.91
C GLY A 55 11.01 9.69 -15.86
N GLN A 56 11.18 9.18 -14.65
CA GLN A 56 11.67 7.83 -14.41
C GLN A 56 10.85 7.19 -13.28
N GLY A 57 10.37 5.97 -13.51
CA GLY A 57 9.50 5.26 -12.58
C GLY A 57 9.94 3.82 -12.40
N TYR A 58 10.20 3.42 -11.15
CA TYR A 58 10.68 2.09 -10.80
C TYR A 58 10.00 1.55 -9.54
N ASP A 59 10.19 0.26 -9.25
CA ASP A 59 9.86 -0.27 -7.93
C ASP A 59 10.74 0.35 -6.83
N ASN A 60 10.35 0.21 -5.57
CA ASN A 60 11.15 0.74 -4.46
C ASN A 60 12.31 -0.20 -4.07
N GLY A 61 12.82 -1.00 -5.02
CA GLY A 61 13.97 -1.87 -4.80
C GLY A 61 15.21 -1.05 -4.45
N SER A 62 16.06 -1.60 -3.58
CA SER A 62 17.29 -0.95 -3.09
C SER A 62 18.42 -0.85 -4.13
N ASN A 63 18.17 -1.22 -5.38
CA ASN A 63 19.09 -0.95 -6.49
C ASN A 63 18.50 0.07 -7.48
N MET A 64 17.23 0.47 -7.28
CA MET A 64 16.47 1.36 -8.15
C MET A 64 16.23 2.76 -7.54
N LYS A 65 16.02 2.88 -6.21
CA LYS A 65 15.49 4.08 -5.52
C LYS A 65 16.42 4.78 -4.52
N GLY A 66 17.31 4.07 -3.87
CA GLY A 66 18.11 4.60 -2.78
C GLY A 66 19.20 5.57 -3.22
N LYS A 67 19.76 6.20 -2.18
CA LYS A 67 20.42 7.51 -2.27
C LYS A 67 21.85 7.45 -2.79
N HIS A 68 22.42 6.25 -2.91
CA HIS A 68 23.83 6.05 -3.22
C HIS A 68 23.99 4.94 -4.27
N GLN A 69 24.51 5.28 -5.46
CA GLN A 69 24.89 4.34 -6.52
C GLN A 69 23.76 3.55 -7.20
N GLU A 70 22.51 3.99 -7.09
CA GLU A 70 21.34 3.33 -7.71
C GLU A 70 20.93 3.98 -9.03
N VAL A 71 20.07 3.29 -9.79
CA VAL A 71 19.61 3.73 -11.13
C VAL A 71 19.03 5.14 -11.08
N GLN A 72 18.17 5.44 -10.09
CA GLN A 72 17.61 6.78 -9.90
C GLN A 72 18.70 7.85 -9.84
N LYS A 73 19.69 7.67 -8.98
CA LYS A 73 20.73 8.67 -8.75
C LYS A 73 21.60 8.86 -9.99
N LYS A 74 21.97 7.76 -10.64
CA LYS A 74 22.79 7.79 -11.87
C LYS A 74 22.09 8.52 -13.01
N LEU A 75 20.80 8.27 -13.21
CA LEU A 75 20.02 8.95 -14.24
C LEU A 75 19.89 10.45 -13.92
N LEU A 76 19.63 10.81 -12.66
CA LEU A 76 19.59 12.21 -12.22
C LEU A 76 20.94 12.93 -12.33
N ASP A 77 22.06 12.23 -12.15
CA ASP A 77 23.39 12.82 -12.29
C ASP A 77 23.71 13.19 -13.75
N ILE A 78 23.09 12.50 -14.72
CA ILE A 78 23.23 12.81 -16.15
C ILE A 78 22.16 13.81 -16.60
N ASN A 79 20.92 13.57 -16.21
CA ASN A 79 19.77 14.39 -16.55
C ASN A 79 18.93 14.72 -15.29
N PRO A 80 19.19 15.86 -14.63
CA PRO A 80 18.46 16.27 -13.44
C PRO A 80 16.98 16.59 -13.70
N ARG A 81 16.57 16.72 -14.96
CA ARG A 81 15.17 16.97 -15.38
C ARG A 81 14.33 15.70 -15.44
N ALA A 82 14.94 14.53 -15.26
CA ALA A 82 14.23 13.25 -15.27
C ALA A 82 13.63 12.94 -13.90
N PHE A 83 12.46 13.52 -13.60
CA PHE A 83 11.83 13.40 -12.28
C PHE A 83 11.56 11.95 -11.90
N TYR A 84 12.03 11.58 -10.72
CA TYR A 84 11.76 10.26 -10.19
C TYR A 84 10.36 10.16 -9.60
N SER A 85 9.67 9.05 -9.87
CA SER A 85 8.43 8.68 -9.19
C SER A 85 8.51 7.25 -8.70
N ALA A 86 8.43 7.07 -7.39
CA ALA A 86 8.31 5.74 -6.80
C ALA A 86 7.00 5.05 -7.22
N CYS A 87 7.06 3.76 -7.55
CA CYS A 87 5.86 2.98 -7.84
C CYS A 87 4.87 3.04 -6.67
N GLY A 88 3.71 3.67 -6.90
CA GLY A 88 2.65 3.83 -5.90
C GLY A 88 2.13 2.48 -5.38
N CYS A 89 1.92 1.51 -6.27
CA CYS A 89 1.47 0.16 -5.90
C CYS A 89 2.48 -0.56 -5.00
N HIS A 90 3.77 -0.45 -5.32
CA HIS A 90 4.81 -1.03 -4.49
C HIS A 90 4.93 -0.28 -3.15
N SER A 91 4.74 1.04 -3.14
CA SER A 91 4.69 1.85 -1.90
C SER A 91 3.54 1.41 -0.99
N LEU A 92 2.33 1.22 -1.52
CA LEU A 92 1.18 0.70 -0.76
C LEU A 92 1.45 -0.72 -0.22
N ASN A 93 2.06 -1.59 -1.03
CA ASN A 93 2.46 -2.92 -0.57
C ASN A 93 3.48 -2.88 0.58
N LEU A 94 4.46 -1.98 0.50
CA LEU A 94 5.44 -1.83 1.57
C LEU A 94 4.83 -1.23 2.84
N THR A 95 3.83 -0.35 2.74
CA THR A 95 3.03 0.11 3.90
C THR A 95 2.41 -1.07 4.64
N LEU A 96 1.78 -1.99 3.91
CA LEU A 96 1.18 -3.18 4.53
C LEU A 96 2.22 -4.12 5.14
N CYS A 97 3.41 -4.21 4.54
CA CYS A 97 4.52 -4.97 5.11
C CYS A 97 5.06 -4.34 6.40
N ASP A 98 5.12 -3.01 6.48
CA ASP A 98 5.51 -2.29 7.69
C ASP A 98 4.47 -2.49 8.80
N MET A 99 3.19 -2.40 8.45
CA MET A 99 2.08 -2.67 9.36
C MET A 99 2.13 -4.10 9.93
N ALA A 100 2.41 -5.10 9.10
CA ALA A 100 2.57 -6.49 9.57
C ALA A 100 3.70 -6.66 10.58
N LYS A 101 4.67 -5.73 10.63
CA LYS A 101 5.81 -5.76 11.54
C LYS A 101 5.64 -4.84 12.76
N SER A 102 4.49 -4.18 12.91
CA SER A 102 4.26 -3.17 13.96
C SER A 102 4.24 -3.77 15.37
N CYS A 103 3.77 -5.01 15.53
CA CYS A 103 3.78 -5.73 16.79
C CYS A 103 3.88 -7.24 16.58
N SER A 104 4.17 -7.99 17.65
CA SER A 104 4.34 -9.46 17.58
C SER A 104 3.08 -10.16 17.05
N LYS A 105 1.91 -9.83 17.59
CA LYS A 105 0.63 -10.39 17.14
C LYS A 105 0.35 -10.08 15.66
N ALA A 106 0.71 -8.89 15.17
CA ALA A 106 0.54 -8.53 13.75
C ALA A 106 1.47 -9.35 12.84
N LYS A 107 2.69 -9.63 13.31
CA LYS A 107 3.67 -10.45 12.60
C LYS A 107 3.20 -11.89 12.45
N ASP A 108 2.58 -12.43 13.49
CA ASP A 108 2.09 -13.81 13.50
C ASP A 108 0.80 -13.98 12.69
N PHE A 109 -0.03 -12.93 12.58
CA PHE A 109 -1.34 -12.96 11.91
C PHE A 109 -1.29 -13.60 10.52
N LEU A 110 -0.46 -13.07 9.60
CA LEU A 110 -0.36 -13.62 8.24
C LEU A 110 0.22 -15.05 8.22
N GLY A 111 1.04 -15.41 9.21
CA GLY A 111 1.51 -16.78 9.39
C GLY A 111 0.38 -17.74 9.76
N ILE A 112 -0.56 -17.31 10.62
CA ILE A 112 -1.74 -18.10 10.99
C ILE A 112 -2.66 -18.29 9.77
N ILE A 113 -2.93 -17.21 9.01
CA ILE A 113 -3.71 -17.29 7.77
C ILE A 113 -3.08 -18.29 6.78
N GLN A 114 -1.75 -18.26 6.63
CA GLN A 114 -1.04 -19.20 5.77
C GLN A 114 -1.13 -20.65 6.28
N ARG A 115 -1.10 -20.86 7.60
CA ARG A 115 -1.25 -22.20 8.21
C ARG A 115 -2.64 -22.77 7.95
N ILE A 116 -3.70 -21.96 8.09
CA ILE A 116 -5.07 -22.36 7.75
C ILE A 116 -5.14 -22.83 6.29
N TYR A 117 -4.62 -22.04 5.35
CA TYR A 117 -4.55 -22.45 3.94
C TYR A 117 -3.79 -23.76 3.74
N THR A 118 -2.62 -23.88 4.38
CA THR A 118 -1.71 -25.02 4.18
C THR A 118 -2.31 -26.33 4.68
N ILE A 119 -3.09 -26.32 5.77
CA ILE A 119 -3.82 -27.49 6.26
C ILE A 119 -4.72 -28.08 5.18
N PHE A 120 -5.48 -27.25 4.48
CA PHE A 120 -6.38 -27.71 3.43
C PHE A 120 -5.65 -28.02 2.12
N ALA A 121 -4.69 -27.18 1.72
CA ALA A 121 -4.01 -27.30 0.43
C ALA A 121 -3.10 -28.53 0.31
N ASN A 122 -2.61 -29.06 1.43
CA ASN A 122 -1.69 -30.21 1.44
C ASN A 122 -2.37 -31.56 1.14
N SER A 123 -3.71 -31.63 1.05
CA SER A 123 -4.42 -32.87 0.76
C SER A 123 -5.70 -32.62 -0.01
N THR A 124 -5.92 -33.38 -1.08
CA THR A 124 -7.17 -33.34 -1.86
C THR A 124 -8.39 -33.69 -1.02
N LYS A 125 -8.25 -34.62 -0.06
CA LYS A 125 -9.32 -34.98 0.89
C LYS A 125 -9.67 -33.80 1.80
N LYS A 126 -8.66 -33.11 2.35
CA LYS A 126 -8.88 -31.94 3.22
C LYS A 126 -9.46 -30.76 2.44
N TRP A 127 -8.99 -30.55 1.21
CA TRP A 127 -9.55 -29.55 0.32
C TRP A 127 -11.02 -29.82 -0.02
N GLN A 128 -11.40 -31.10 -0.15
CA GLN A 128 -12.79 -31.48 -0.36
C GLN A 128 -13.65 -31.17 0.87
N ILE A 129 -13.16 -31.47 2.09
CA ILE A 129 -13.82 -31.06 3.34
C ILE A 129 -14.06 -29.54 3.34
N LEU A 130 -13.05 -28.75 3.00
CA LEU A 130 -13.20 -27.29 2.91
C LEU A 130 -14.32 -26.89 1.94
N LYS A 131 -14.32 -27.45 0.72
CA LYS A 131 -15.33 -27.16 -0.31
C LYS A 131 -16.75 -27.56 0.08
N GLU A 132 -16.90 -28.59 0.90
CA GLU A 132 -18.20 -29.04 1.41
C GLU A 132 -18.77 -28.09 2.48
N ASN A 133 -17.91 -27.30 3.12
CA ASN A 133 -18.32 -26.35 4.16
C ASN A 133 -18.46 -24.90 3.66
N ILE A 134 -17.71 -24.46 2.65
CA ILE A 134 -17.74 -23.07 2.16
C ILE A 134 -18.55 -22.93 0.86
N GLU A 135 -19.37 -21.88 0.78
CA GLU A 135 -20.16 -21.57 -0.43
C GLU A 135 -19.58 -20.36 -1.19
N GLY A 136 -19.16 -20.57 -2.43
CA GLY A 136 -18.84 -19.49 -3.39
C GLY A 136 -17.48 -18.80 -3.25
N LEU A 137 -16.89 -18.70 -2.05
CA LEU A 137 -15.54 -18.17 -1.86
C LEU A 137 -14.49 -19.30 -1.84
N ILE A 138 -13.30 -19.04 -2.39
CA ILE A 138 -12.19 -20.02 -2.42
C ILE A 138 -11.03 -19.48 -1.59
N LEU A 139 -10.59 -20.26 -0.61
CA LEU A 139 -9.44 -19.92 0.23
C LEU A 139 -8.17 -19.81 -0.62
N LYS A 140 -7.44 -18.71 -0.47
CA LYS A 140 -6.21 -18.43 -1.23
C LYS A 140 -4.98 -18.46 -0.31
N PRO A 141 -3.79 -18.74 -0.87
CA PRO A 141 -2.55 -18.62 -0.12
C PRO A 141 -2.18 -17.16 0.13
N VAL A 142 -1.48 -16.93 1.25
CA VAL A 142 -0.82 -15.64 1.52
C VAL A 142 0.41 -15.56 0.62
N SER A 143 0.35 -14.75 -0.43
CA SER A 143 1.53 -14.50 -1.25
C SER A 143 2.48 -13.50 -0.56
N ALA A 144 3.75 -13.86 -0.48
CA ALA A 144 4.80 -12.95 -0.04
C ALA A 144 4.96 -11.76 -1.00
N ALA A 145 4.81 -12.00 -2.32
CA ALA A 145 5.08 -11.03 -3.38
C ALA A 145 3.86 -10.23 -3.84
N ARG A 146 2.64 -10.74 -3.66
CA ARG A 146 1.40 -10.12 -4.19
C ARG A 146 0.35 -9.94 -3.09
N TRP A 147 0.24 -8.72 -2.58
CA TRP A 147 -0.65 -8.43 -1.46
C TRP A 147 -2.14 -8.47 -1.82
N GLU A 148 -2.51 -8.34 -3.09
CA GLU A 148 -3.90 -8.59 -3.55
C GLU A 148 -4.36 -9.99 -3.12
N SER A 149 -3.46 -10.98 -3.21
CA SER A 149 -3.70 -12.35 -2.72
C SER A 149 -3.91 -12.40 -1.20
N ARG A 150 -3.27 -11.51 -0.43
CA ARG A 150 -3.42 -11.47 1.04
C ARG A 150 -4.81 -11.00 1.43
N VAL A 151 -5.36 -10.01 0.71
CA VAL A 151 -6.72 -9.53 0.98
C VAL A 151 -7.74 -10.58 0.62
N ASP A 152 -7.56 -11.27 -0.51
CA ASP A 152 -8.42 -12.41 -0.85
C ASP A 152 -8.35 -13.52 0.22
N SER A 153 -7.16 -13.78 0.78
CA SER A 153 -6.99 -14.78 1.85
C SER A 153 -7.73 -14.37 3.13
N VAL A 154 -7.56 -13.12 3.56
CA VAL A 154 -8.23 -12.58 4.76
C VAL A 154 -9.74 -12.43 4.54
N LYS A 155 -10.16 -12.04 3.33
CA LYS A 155 -11.57 -11.91 2.94
C LYS A 155 -12.32 -13.21 3.15
N VAL A 156 -11.78 -14.31 2.60
CA VAL A 156 -12.42 -15.62 2.70
C VAL A 156 -12.54 -16.02 4.18
N ILE A 157 -11.49 -15.81 4.97
CA ILE A 157 -11.53 -16.14 6.40
C ILE A 157 -12.49 -15.25 7.19
N ARG A 158 -12.64 -13.97 6.84
CA ARG A 158 -13.60 -13.07 7.49
C ARG A 158 -15.04 -13.52 7.25
N PHE A 159 -15.40 -13.80 6.00
CA PHE A 159 -16.79 -14.09 5.63
C PHE A 159 -17.19 -15.55 5.81
N GLU A 160 -16.24 -16.47 5.73
CA GLU A 160 -16.46 -17.91 5.93
C GLU A 160 -15.88 -18.40 7.27
N CYS A 161 -15.73 -17.51 8.26
CA CYS A 161 -15.03 -17.81 9.52
C CYS A 161 -15.61 -19.04 10.24
N ALA A 162 -16.93 -19.11 10.36
CA ALA A 162 -17.65 -20.22 10.96
C ALA A 162 -17.44 -21.53 10.17
N ASN A 163 -17.62 -21.48 8.85
CA ASN A 163 -17.49 -22.63 7.96
C ASN A 163 -16.07 -23.19 7.91
N ILE A 164 -15.05 -22.31 7.91
CA ILE A 164 -13.65 -22.71 7.95
C ILE A 164 -13.30 -23.32 9.31
N ARG A 165 -13.81 -22.77 10.42
CA ARG A 165 -13.63 -23.37 11.75
C ARG A 165 -14.24 -24.77 11.81
N GLU A 166 -15.44 -24.95 11.27
CA GLU A 166 -16.10 -26.26 11.21
C GLU A 166 -15.32 -27.25 10.35
N ALA A 167 -14.85 -26.83 9.17
CA ALA A 167 -13.98 -27.63 8.33
C ALA A 167 -12.68 -28.05 9.05
N LEU A 168 -12.07 -27.16 9.85
CA LEU A 168 -10.88 -27.50 10.65
C LEU A 168 -11.19 -28.51 11.76
N LEU A 169 -12.36 -28.45 12.40
CA LEU A 169 -12.81 -29.43 13.38
C LEU A 169 -13.02 -30.81 12.72
N GLN A 170 -13.64 -30.84 11.55
CA GLN A 170 -13.80 -32.07 10.77
C GLN A 170 -12.45 -32.68 10.36
N VAL A 171 -11.47 -31.86 9.98
CA VAL A 171 -10.08 -32.33 9.71
C VAL A 171 -9.44 -32.86 11.00
N SER A 172 -9.61 -32.19 12.13
CA SER A 172 -9.11 -32.65 13.43
C SER A 172 -9.61 -34.06 13.77
N ASP A 173 -10.88 -34.34 13.50
CA ASP A 173 -11.52 -35.59 13.93
C ASP A 173 -11.35 -36.75 12.94
N SER A 174 -11.10 -36.45 11.66
CA SER A 174 -11.07 -37.45 10.58
C SER A 174 -9.70 -37.74 9.97
N ASP A 175 -8.67 -36.96 10.32
CA ASP A 175 -7.31 -37.18 9.84
C ASP A 175 -6.54 -38.18 10.71
N ASN A 176 -5.78 -39.06 10.06
CA ASN A 176 -5.01 -40.11 10.73
C ASN A 176 -3.62 -39.63 11.20
N ASP A 177 -3.13 -38.50 10.67
CA ASP A 177 -1.86 -37.90 11.07
C ASP A 177 -2.04 -37.07 12.36
N PRO A 178 -1.41 -37.47 13.49
CA PRO A 178 -1.57 -36.77 14.76
C PRO A 178 -1.10 -35.31 14.72
N LEU A 179 -0.11 -34.99 13.88
CA LEU A 179 0.39 -33.63 13.72
C LEU A 179 -0.65 -32.73 13.07
N THR A 180 -1.21 -33.15 11.92
CA THR A 180 -2.30 -32.46 11.24
C THR A 180 -3.50 -32.32 12.16
N SER A 181 -3.95 -33.40 12.81
CA SER A 181 -5.14 -33.39 13.66
C SER A 181 -5.00 -32.38 14.81
N SER A 182 -3.85 -32.40 15.50
CA SER A 182 -3.53 -31.45 16.57
C SER A 182 -3.43 -30.02 16.06
N GLU A 183 -2.81 -29.80 14.89
CA GLU A 183 -2.69 -28.46 14.31
C GLU A 183 -4.05 -27.90 13.88
N ALA A 184 -4.88 -28.68 13.19
CA ALA A 184 -6.22 -28.28 12.76
C ALA A 184 -7.10 -27.93 13.98
N LYS A 185 -7.05 -28.75 15.03
CA LYS A 185 -7.72 -28.47 16.30
C LYS A 185 -7.24 -27.16 16.91
N SER A 186 -5.92 -26.94 16.96
CA SER A 186 -5.35 -25.71 17.51
C SER A 186 -5.79 -24.48 16.73
N LEU A 187 -5.81 -24.52 15.39
CA LEU A 187 -6.30 -23.42 14.56
C LEU A 187 -7.80 -23.15 14.77
N ALA A 188 -8.61 -24.20 14.95
CA ALA A 188 -10.04 -24.07 15.18
C ALA A 188 -10.39 -23.53 16.59
N THR A 189 -9.65 -23.93 17.63
CA THR A 189 -9.99 -23.58 19.02
C THR A 189 -9.22 -22.39 19.54
N ASN A 190 -7.94 -22.26 19.20
CA ASN A 190 -7.04 -21.26 19.79
C ASN A 190 -6.79 -20.06 18.88
N GLU A 191 -7.18 -20.14 17.60
CA GLU A 191 -7.13 -19.01 16.67
C GLU A 191 -8.56 -18.59 16.30
N LEU A 192 -9.23 -19.30 15.39
CA LEU A 192 -10.62 -18.97 15.00
C LEU A 192 -11.65 -19.11 16.14
N GLY A 193 -11.27 -19.78 17.23
CA GLY A 193 -12.06 -19.91 18.45
C GLY A 193 -11.85 -18.77 19.47
N GLU A 194 -10.90 -17.86 19.22
CA GLU A 194 -10.55 -16.77 20.13
C GLU A 194 -11.07 -15.42 19.61
N PHE A 195 -11.76 -14.69 20.49
CA PHE A 195 -12.36 -13.39 20.15
C PHE A 195 -11.33 -12.37 19.65
N GLU A 196 -10.13 -12.36 20.24
CA GLU A 196 -9.06 -11.44 19.81
C GLU A 196 -8.61 -11.69 18.35
N PHE A 197 -8.63 -12.94 17.88
CA PHE A 197 -8.23 -13.27 16.52
C PHE A 197 -9.34 -12.92 15.52
N ILE A 198 -10.61 -13.14 15.88
CA ILE A 198 -11.76 -12.67 15.11
C ILE A 198 -11.71 -11.14 14.95
N LEU A 199 -11.46 -10.42 16.05
CA LEU A 199 -11.29 -8.97 16.02
C LEU A 199 -10.11 -8.56 15.12
N ALA A 200 -8.98 -9.27 15.19
CA ALA A 200 -7.86 -9.05 14.29
C ALA A 200 -8.23 -9.26 12.81
N ILE A 201 -8.97 -10.32 12.46
CA ILE A 201 -9.43 -10.57 11.09
C ILE A 201 -10.25 -9.38 10.55
N VAL A 202 -11.16 -8.84 11.36
CA VAL A 202 -11.99 -7.69 10.97
C VAL A 202 -11.09 -6.46 10.72
N ILE A 203 -10.20 -6.12 11.66
CA ILE A 203 -9.25 -4.99 11.53
C ILE A 203 -8.41 -5.13 10.27
N TRP A 204 -7.81 -6.30 10.06
CA TRP A 204 -6.95 -6.55 8.91
C TRP A 204 -7.72 -6.42 7.60
N TYR A 205 -8.93 -6.97 7.51
CA TYR A 205 -9.74 -6.83 6.30
C TYR A 205 -10.09 -5.37 6.01
N GLU A 206 -10.51 -4.58 7.01
CA GLU A 206 -10.85 -3.16 6.81
C GLU A 206 -9.67 -2.38 6.23
N ILE A 207 -8.48 -2.55 6.82
CA ILE A 207 -7.28 -1.87 6.35
C ILE A 207 -6.90 -2.34 4.94
N LEU A 208 -6.84 -3.66 4.74
CA LEU A 208 -6.44 -4.27 3.47
C LEU A 208 -7.37 -3.89 2.33
N TYR A 209 -8.68 -3.86 2.57
CA TYR A 209 -9.69 -3.51 1.58
C TYR A 209 -9.52 -2.06 1.10
N GLN A 210 -9.34 -1.11 2.01
CA GLN A 210 -9.17 0.30 1.68
C GLN A 210 -7.87 0.55 0.90
N VAL A 211 -6.78 -0.12 1.28
CA VAL A 211 -5.53 -0.04 0.53
C VAL A 211 -5.72 -0.64 -0.88
N ILE A 212 -6.44 -1.78 -1.04
CA ILE A 212 -6.68 -2.40 -2.38
C ILE A 212 -7.42 -1.45 -3.27
N TYR A 213 -8.47 -0.85 -2.74
CA TYR A 213 -9.32 0.03 -3.50
C TYR A 213 -8.49 1.14 -4.16
N VAL A 214 -7.66 1.83 -3.36
CA VAL A 214 -6.76 2.87 -3.87
C VAL A 214 -5.70 2.29 -4.81
N SER A 215 -5.13 1.13 -4.51
CA SER A 215 -4.12 0.55 -5.39
C SER A 215 -4.64 0.14 -6.76
N LYS A 216 -5.90 -0.28 -6.87
CA LYS A 216 -6.54 -0.58 -8.16
C LYS A 216 -6.74 0.69 -8.96
N ASP A 217 -7.19 1.77 -8.30
CA ASP A 217 -7.31 3.07 -8.94
C ASP A 217 -5.93 3.50 -9.49
N LEU A 218 -4.86 3.44 -8.68
CA LEU A 218 -3.50 3.84 -9.08
C LEU A 218 -2.92 3.04 -10.27
N GLN A 219 -3.53 1.94 -10.68
CA GLN A 219 -3.11 1.12 -11.82
C GLN A 219 -3.87 1.47 -13.11
N ALA A 220 -4.81 2.42 -13.07
CA ALA A 220 -5.52 2.86 -14.27
C ALA A 220 -4.54 3.43 -15.30
N LYS A 221 -4.76 3.13 -16.59
CA LYS A 221 -3.87 3.55 -17.70
C LYS A 221 -3.78 5.08 -17.81
N ASP A 222 -4.91 5.72 -17.56
CA ASP A 222 -5.14 7.16 -17.57
C ASP A 222 -4.93 7.82 -16.19
N MET A 223 -4.33 7.10 -15.23
CA MET A 223 -4.07 7.66 -13.91
C MET A 223 -3.20 8.92 -13.99
N LEU A 224 -3.72 10.01 -13.44
CA LEU A 224 -3.03 11.29 -13.31
C LEU A 224 -2.45 11.44 -11.90
N ILE A 225 -1.34 12.17 -11.79
CA ILE A 225 -0.62 12.30 -10.52
C ILE A 225 -1.42 13.08 -9.47
N ASP A 226 -2.24 14.05 -9.87
CA ASP A 226 -3.11 14.84 -9.00
C ASP A 226 -4.24 13.98 -8.43
N VAL A 227 -4.87 13.15 -9.27
CA VAL A 227 -5.85 12.16 -8.83
C VAL A 227 -5.21 11.16 -7.88
N ALA A 228 -3.99 10.69 -8.18
CA ALA A 228 -3.24 9.80 -7.31
C ALA A 228 -2.94 10.45 -5.94
N ILE A 229 -2.54 11.72 -5.89
CA ILE A 229 -2.35 12.50 -4.66
C ILE A 229 -3.64 12.52 -3.84
N GLN A 230 -4.77 12.89 -4.45
CA GLN A 230 -6.06 12.97 -3.76
C GLN A 230 -6.48 11.62 -3.20
N LYS A 231 -6.30 10.53 -3.95
CA LYS A 231 -6.63 9.16 -3.50
C LYS A 231 -5.80 8.75 -2.28
N VAL A 232 -4.50 9.06 -2.28
CA VAL A 232 -3.61 8.77 -1.15
C VAL A 232 -3.92 9.63 0.06
N GLN A 233 -4.17 10.93 -0.13
CA GLN A 233 -4.59 11.83 0.95
C GLN A 233 -5.91 11.37 1.55
N GLY A 234 -6.89 10.99 0.72
CA GLY A 234 -8.15 10.40 1.17
C GLY A 234 -7.96 9.12 1.99
N LEU A 235 -7.01 8.26 1.60
CA LEU A 235 -6.65 7.05 2.33
C LEU A 235 -6.03 7.38 3.70
N ILE A 236 -5.13 8.36 3.77
CA ILE A 236 -4.55 8.84 5.03
C ILE A 236 -5.64 9.43 5.93
N SER A 237 -6.54 10.26 5.40
CA SER A 237 -7.67 10.80 6.16
C SER A 237 -8.62 9.71 6.65
N PHE A 238 -8.87 8.66 5.85
CA PHE A 238 -9.62 7.50 6.28
C PHE A 238 -8.96 6.84 7.50
N PHE A 239 -7.66 6.57 7.44
CA PHE A 239 -6.98 5.90 8.56
C PHE A 239 -6.90 6.77 9.82
N ASN A 240 -6.78 8.09 9.70
CA ASN A 240 -6.87 8.99 10.86
C ASN A 240 -8.26 8.87 11.54
N ARG A 241 -9.35 8.88 10.77
CA ARG A 241 -10.70 8.67 11.32
C ARG A 241 -10.88 7.26 11.90
N TYR A 242 -10.36 6.25 11.21
CA TYR A 242 -10.40 4.86 11.63
C TYR A 242 -9.68 4.68 12.97
N ARG A 243 -8.54 5.34 13.17
CA ARG A 243 -7.79 5.37 14.43
C ARG A 243 -8.62 5.92 15.59
N GLU A 244 -9.38 6.99 15.36
CA GLU A 244 -10.13 7.70 16.41
C GLU A 244 -11.43 6.99 16.79
N SER A 245 -12.16 6.46 15.80
CA SER A 245 -13.53 5.98 15.99
C SER A 245 -13.82 4.60 15.40
N GLY A 246 -12.93 4.06 14.58
CA GLY A 246 -13.15 2.81 13.84
C GLY A 246 -13.11 1.56 14.71
N PHE A 247 -12.50 1.62 15.90
CA PHE A 247 -12.42 0.48 16.80
C PHE A 247 -13.79 -0.03 17.25
N LEU A 248 -14.72 0.88 17.59
CA LEU A 248 -16.06 0.50 18.09
C LEU A 248 -16.85 -0.29 17.05
N ASN A 249 -16.84 0.17 15.79
CA ASN A 249 -17.53 -0.52 14.70
C ASN A 249 -16.90 -1.90 14.46
N THR A 250 -15.57 -1.96 14.42
CA THR A 250 -14.81 -3.21 14.27
C THR A 250 -15.12 -4.21 15.40
N LEU A 251 -15.25 -3.70 16.63
CA LEU A 251 -15.59 -4.50 17.80
C LEU A 251 -17.00 -5.09 17.71
N GLU A 252 -18.00 -4.31 17.29
CA GLU A 252 -19.37 -4.80 17.13
C GLU A 252 -19.49 -5.83 16.01
N GLU A 253 -18.79 -5.63 14.89
CA GLU A 253 -18.72 -6.64 13.82
C GLU A 253 -18.09 -7.95 14.30
N ALA A 254 -16.97 -7.87 15.02
CA ALA A 254 -16.32 -9.04 15.59
C ALA A 254 -17.21 -9.77 16.61
N LYS A 255 -18.00 -9.04 17.41
CA LYS A 255 -18.99 -9.63 18.32
C LYS A 255 -20.10 -10.34 17.54
N GLY A 256 -20.50 -9.83 16.38
CA GLY A 256 -21.44 -10.50 15.48
C GLY A 256 -20.93 -11.89 15.07
N ILE A 257 -19.73 -11.93 14.49
CA ILE A 257 -19.08 -13.18 14.06
C ILE A 257 -18.90 -14.15 15.24
N ALA A 258 -18.46 -13.65 16.40
CA ALA A 258 -18.27 -14.49 17.58
C ALA A 258 -19.58 -15.12 18.09
N ARG A 259 -20.70 -14.37 18.06
CA ARG A 259 -22.02 -14.90 18.45
C ARG A 259 -22.49 -16.00 17.51
N GLU A 260 -22.29 -15.85 16.20
CA GLU A 260 -22.62 -16.88 15.20
C GLU A 260 -21.86 -18.19 15.44
N MET A 261 -20.64 -18.09 15.97
CA MET A 261 -19.76 -19.23 16.25
C MET A 261 -19.86 -19.73 17.70
N GLU A 262 -20.76 -19.17 18.51
CA GLU A 262 -20.93 -19.45 19.94
C GLU A 262 -19.64 -19.24 20.77
N ILE A 263 -18.82 -18.27 20.36
CA ILE A 263 -17.57 -17.88 21.02
C ILE A 263 -17.83 -16.76 22.03
N GLY A 264 -17.23 -16.87 23.22
CA GLY A 264 -17.30 -15.81 24.23
C GLY A 264 -16.60 -14.53 23.77
N THR A 265 -17.23 -13.38 23.96
CA THR A 265 -16.70 -12.07 23.54
C THR A 265 -15.78 -11.42 24.59
N THR A 266 -15.09 -12.23 25.41
CA THR A 266 -14.24 -11.74 26.49
C THR A 266 -12.77 -11.78 26.08
N PHE A 267 -12.04 -10.72 26.39
CA PHE A 267 -10.59 -10.69 26.20
C PHE A 267 -9.91 -11.63 27.19
N ARG A 268 -8.90 -12.36 26.73
CA ARG A 268 -8.16 -13.32 27.55
C ARG A 268 -7.32 -12.58 28.58
N LYS A 269 -7.57 -12.83 29.86
CA LYS A 269 -6.74 -12.28 30.94
C LYS A 269 -5.32 -12.83 30.85
N LYS A 270 -4.33 -11.95 30.69
CA LYS A 270 -2.92 -12.38 30.72
C LYS A 270 -2.55 -12.80 32.15
N ARG A 271 -1.86 -13.93 32.27
CA ARG A 271 -1.31 -14.39 33.56
C ARG A 271 -0.28 -13.37 34.04
N GLN A 272 -0.57 -12.69 35.14
CA GLN A 272 0.40 -11.79 35.77
C GLN A 272 1.56 -12.60 36.36
N ILE A 273 2.76 -12.43 35.79
CA ILE A 273 3.98 -13.05 36.32
C ILE A 273 4.42 -12.26 37.56
N LYS A 274 4.15 -12.80 38.75
CA LYS A 274 4.73 -12.25 39.99
C LYS A 274 6.22 -12.58 40.03
N ARG A 275 7.08 -11.60 39.78
CA ARG A 275 8.52 -11.74 40.02
C ARG A 275 8.78 -11.89 41.53
N LYS A 276 9.70 -12.78 41.92
CA LYS A 276 10.14 -12.89 43.32
C LYS A 276 10.79 -11.57 43.74
N ARG A 277 10.37 -11.04 44.89
CA ARG A 277 10.91 -9.82 45.49
C ARG A 277 12.30 -10.11 46.10
N HIS A 278 13.23 -9.17 45.96
CA HIS A 278 14.37 -9.05 46.85
C HIS A 278 13.98 -8.15 48.04
N PHE A 279 14.61 -8.38 49.20
CA PHE A 279 14.17 -7.91 50.52
C PHE A 279 14.07 -6.38 50.70
N ASP A 280 14.74 -5.59 49.84
CA ASP A 280 14.81 -4.11 49.90
C ASP A 280 13.96 -3.36 48.85
N GLY A 281 13.03 -4.03 48.16
CA GLY A 281 12.18 -3.37 47.16
C GLY A 281 11.08 -2.49 47.77
N ASN A 282 11.08 -1.19 47.45
CA ASN A 282 10.06 -0.22 47.86
C ASN A 282 8.62 -0.71 47.54
N PRO A 283 7.62 -0.53 48.43
CA PRO A 283 6.27 -1.08 48.23
C PRO A 283 5.51 -0.51 47.02
N ASP A 284 5.92 0.66 46.52
CA ASP A 284 5.19 1.43 45.49
C ASP A 284 5.59 1.13 44.04
N ASP A 285 6.58 0.26 43.79
CA ASP A 285 7.07 0.00 42.43
C ASP A 285 6.26 -1.07 41.67
N THR A 286 5.01 -1.33 42.11
CA THR A 286 4.05 -2.09 41.31
C THR A 286 3.26 -1.13 40.44
N ASN A 287 3.80 -0.78 39.27
CA ASN A 287 2.98 -0.42 38.12
C ASN A 287 2.16 -1.65 37.72
N VAL A 288 1.13 -1.98 38.51
CA VAL A 288 0.06 -2.87 38.10
C VAL A 288 -0.74 -2.08 37.07
N ASP A 289 -0.54 -2.38 35.79
CA ASP A 289 -1.38 -1.85 34.72
C ASP A 289 -2.84 -2.19 35.06
N THR A 290 -3.59 -1.21 35.57
CA THR A 290 -5.01 -1.31 35.99
C THR A 290 -5.99 -1.28 34.82
N ARG A 291 -5.46 -1.40 33.59
CA ARG A 291 -6.20 -1.26 32.34
C ARG A 291 -7.04 -2.51 32.05
N SER A 292 -8.18 -2.30 31.39
CA SER A 292 -8.97 -3.42 30.89
C SER A 292 -8.21 -4.16 29.78
N GLU A 293 -8.50 -5.45 29.58
CA GLU A 293 -7.86 -6.21 28.51
C GLU A 293 -8.26 -5.69 27.11
N GLU A 294 -9.44 -5.07 26.99
CA GLU A 294 -9.87 -4.35 25.80
C GLU A 294 -8.97 -3.12 25.54
N GLU A 295 -8.77 -2.27 26.56
CA GLU A 295 -7.84 -1.13 26.47
C GLU A 295 -6.42 -1.59 26.13
N SER A 296 -5.98 -2.71 26.70
CA SER A 296 -4.70 -3.34 26.39
C SER A 296 -4.62 -3.76 24.92
N PHE A 297 -5.69 -4.34 24.35
CA PHE A 297 -5.74 -4.67 22.93
C PHE A 297 -5.71 -3.42 22.06
N ILE A 298 -6.45 -2.36 22.42
CA ILE A 298 -6.46 -1.09 21.70
C ILE A 298 -5.04 -0.51 21.63
N ILE A 299 -4.39 -0.37 22.79
CA ILE A 299 -3.09 0.29 22.93
C ILE A 299 -1.95 -0.53 22.30
N ASN A 300 -2.00 -1.86 22.43
CA ASN A 300 -0.87 -2.71 22.04
C ASN A 300 -1.04 -3.38 20.66
N TYR A 301 -2.24 -3.35 20.08
CA TYR A 301 -2.52 -3.97 18.78
C TYR A 301 -3.12 -2.98 17.79
N PHE A 302 -4.31 -2.44 18.09
CA PHE A 302 -5.05 -1.61 17.14
C PHE A 302 -4.32 -0.30 16.80
N ILE A 303 -3.97 0.49 17.82
CA ILE A 303 -3.31 1.79 17.62
C ILE A 303 -1.95 1.63 16.92
N PRO A 304 -1.04 0.72 17.32
CA PRO A 304 0.23 0.52 16.64
C PRO A 304 0.10 0.11 15.17
N ILE A 305 -0.90 -0.71 14.84
CA ILE A 305 -1.18 -1.12 13.46
C ILE A 305 -1.60 0.09 12.62
N VAL A 306 -2.59 0.86 13.10
CA VAL A 306 -3.13 1.99 12.34
C VAL A 306 -2.10 3.12 12.24
N ASP A 307 -1.37 3.42 13.32
CA ASP A 307 -0.28 4.40 13.33
C ASP A 307 0.84 4.02 12.36
N GLN A 308 1.18 2.75 12.28
CA GLN A 308 2.20 2.28 11.34
C GLN A 308 1.76 2.43 9.88
N VAL A 309 0.47 2.23 9.57
CA VAL A 309 -0.08 2.47 8.23
C VAL A 309 -0.02 3.96 7.89
N ILE A 310 -0.52 4.83 8.78
CA ILE A 310 -0.53 6.29 8.58
C ILE A 310 0.90 6.79 8.35
N SER A 311 1.82 6.47 9.28
CA SER A 311 3.23 6.88 9.20
C SER A 311 3.91 6.39 7.92
N SER A 312 3.66 5.13 7.53
CA SER A 312 4.29 4.57 6.33
C SER A 312 3.71 5.17 5.04
N LEU A 313 2.39 5.41 4.96
CA LEU A 313 1.77 6.12 3.83
C LEU A 313 2.33 7.53 3.68
N THR A 314 2.31 8.33 4.75
CA THR A 314 2.80 9.71 4.74
C THR A 314 4.25 9.77 4.28
N ARG A 315 5.13 8.93 4.84
CA ARG A 315 6.54 8.90 4.46
C ARG A 315 6.77 8.45 3.02
N ARG A 316 6.01 7.47 2.53
CA ARG A 316 6.25 6.88 1.20
C ARG A 316 5.74 7.76 0.06
N PHE A 317 4.70 8.53 0.31
CA PHE A 317 4.07 9.43 -0.66
C PHE A 317 4.44 10.90 -0.47
N GLU A 318 5.38 11.22 0.43
CA GLU A 318 5.94 12.58 0.57
C GLU A 318 6.45 13.15 -0.76
N GLN A 319 6.97 12.30 -1.64
CA GLN A 319 7.42 12.73 -2.97
C GLN A 319 6.28 13.31 -3.83
N TYR A 320 5.06 12.82 -3.68
CA TYR A 320 3.93 13.31 -4.45
C TYR A 320 3.61 14.77 -4.10
N GLU A 321 3.78 15.16 -2.84
CA GLU A 321 3.69 16.57 -2.41
C GLU A 321 4.80 17.42 -3.06
N GLY A 322 5.98 16.84 -3.27
CA GLY A 322 7.06 17.48 -4.03
C GLY A 322 6.66 17.76 -5.48
N HIS A 323 6.08 16.77 -6.16
CA HIS A 323 5.57 16.93 -7.52
C HIS A 323 4.42 17.93 -7.59
N HIS A 324 3.51 17.90 -6.62
CA HIS A 324 2.42 18.87 -6.52
C HIS A 324 2.94 20.32 -6.38
N LYS A 325 4.01 20.55 -5.62
CA LYS A 325 4.60 21.91 -5.50
C LYS A 325 5.16 22.43 -6.82
N ILE A 326 5.66 21.56 -7.69
CA ILE A 326 6.27 21.94 -8.97
C ILE A 326 5.20 22.08 -10.06
N PHE A 327 4.30 21.10 -10.17
CA PHE A 327 3.35 21.00 -11.29
C PHE A 327 1.90 21.29 -10.91
N GLY A 328 1.59 21.46 -9.62
CA GLY A 328 0.21 21.47 -9.10
C GLY A 328 -0.70 22.52 -9.71
N PHE A 329 -0.14 23.69 -10.05
CA PHE A 329 -0.89 24.76 -10.71
C PHE A 329 -1.36 24.42 -12.13
N LEU A 330 -0.79 23.38 -12.75
CA LEU A 330 -1.14 22.91 -14.10
C LEU A 330 -2.08 21.71 -14.08
N PHE A 331 -2.38 21.13 -12.91
CA PHE A 331 -3.16 19.89 -12.82
C PHE A 331 -4.64 20.09 -13.16
N THR A 332 -5.22 21.22 -12.76
CA THR A 332 -6.63 21.53 -13.04
C THR A 332 -6.80 22.97 -13.48
N SER A 333 -7.84 23.22 -14.27
CA SER A 333 -8.25 24.58 -14.64
C SER A 333 -8.52 25.46 -13.42
N ASP A 334 -9.10 24.87 -12.37
CA ASP A 334 -9.44 25.59 -11.15
C ASP A 334 -8.17 25.98 -10.37
N ALA A 335 -7.19 25.08 -10.28
CA ALA A 335 -5.90 25.40 -9.68
C ALA A 335 -5.23 26.55 -10.42
N LEU A 336 -5.21 26.50 -11.76
CA LEU A 336 -4.64 27.56 -12.59
C LEU A 336 -5.35 28.90 -12.38
N ARG A 337 -6.70 28.93 -12.43
CA ARG A 337 -7.50 30.16 -12.26
C ARG A 337 -7.42 30.77 -10.87
N SER A 338 -7.22 29.94 -9.85
CA SER A 338 -7.15 30.42 -8.47
C SER A 338 -5.93 31.29 -8.19
N LEU A 339 -4.93 31.27 -9.08
CA LEU A 339 -3.70 32.04 -8.94
C LEU A 339 -3.86 33.45 -9.50
N ASP A 340 -3.47 34.43 -8.69
CA ASP A 340 -3.20 35.78 -9.19
C ASP A 340 -1.92 35.82 -10.04
N ASN A 341 -1.71 36.95 -10.72
CA ASN A 341 -0.58 37.16 -11.62
C ASN A 341 0.79 36.96 -10.94
N ASP A 342 0.95 37.41 -9.70
CA ASP A 342 2.22 37.32 -8.99
C ASP A 342 2.54 35.86 -8.61
N ASN A 343 1.54 35.13 -8.12
CA ASN A 343 1.66 33.72 -7.79
C ASN A 343 1.87 32.85 -9.04
N LEU A 344 1.12 33.10 -10.12
CA LEU A 344 1.30 32.38 -11.38
C LEU A 344 2.72 32.55 -11.94
N LYS A 345 3.25 33.79 -11.91
CA LYS A 345 4.61 34.08 -12.35
C LYS A 345 5.66 33.39 -11.46
N SER A 346 5.42 33.33 -10.15
CA SER A 346 6.27 32.60 -9.21
C SER A 346 6.29 31.09 -9.52
N CYS A 347 5.11 30.49 -9.77
CA CYS A 347 4.98 29.09 -10.19
C CYS A 347 5.73 28.80 -11.49
N CYS A 348 5.62 29.67 -12.51
CA CYS A 348 6.34 29.51 -13.78
C CYS A 348 7.86 29.55 -13.59
N ARG A 349 8.38 30.48 -12.77
CA ARG A 349 9.81 30.54 -12.42
C ARG A 349 10.28 29.31 -11.64
N HIS A 350 9.44 28.80 -10.75
CA HIS A 350 9.76 27.59 -10.00
C HIS A 350 9.83 26.35 -10.91
N LEU A 351 8.88 26.25 -11.85
CA LEU A 351 8.86 25.18 -12.85
C LEU A 351 10.08 25.27 -13.79
N GLU A 352 10.42 26.45 -14.29
CA GLU A 352 11.63 26.68 -15.10
C GLU A 352 12.88 26.26 -14.33
N SER A 353 13.03 26.69 -13.07
CA SER A 353 14.13 26.27 -12.21
C SER A 353 14.20 24.76 -12.01
N SER A 354 13.06 24.06 -11.99
CA SER A 354 12.98 22.61 -11.82
C SER A 354 13.30 21.86 -13.11
N LEU A 355 13.07 22.48 -14.27
CA LEU A 355 13.36 21.97 -15.61
C LEU A 355 14.69 22.47 -16.20
N ARG A 356 15.52 23.11 -15.38
CA ARG A 356 16.80 23.66 -15.80
C ARG A 356 17.94 22.70 -15.57
N ARG A 357 18.78 22.51 -16.59
CA ARG A 357 20.10 21.90 -16.49
C ARG A 357 21.15 22.89 -16.98
N GLU A 358 22.06 23.27 -16.09
CA GLU A 358 23.11 24.26 -16.37
C GLU A 358 22.53 25.59 -16.93
N SER A 359 22.80 25.90 -18.19
CA SER A 359 22.31 27.09 -18.89
C SER A 359 21.06 26.85 -19.73
N GLN A 360 20.61 25.60 -19.87
CA GLN A 360 19.46 25.23 -20.69
C GLN A 360 18.26 24.91 -19.82
N SER A 361 17.10 25.47 -20.18
CA SER A 361 15.80 25.14 -19.60
C SER A 361 14.89 24.63 -20.69
N ASP A 362 13.97 23.72 -20.36
CA ASP A 362 12.95 23.25 -21.30
C ASP A 362 11.89 24.31 -21.60
N ILE A 363 11.73 25.28 -20.70
CA ILE A 363 10.74 26.33 -20.78
C ILE A 363 11.38 27.69 -20.44
N ASP A 364 10.82 28.77 -20.98
CA ASP A 364 11.06 30.13 -20.49
C ASP A 364 9.91 30.52 -19.55
N ALA A 365 10.24 30.95 -18.33
CA ALA A 365 9.24 31.26 -17.32
C ALA A 365 8.32 32.44 -17.70
N ASN A 366 8.81 33.42 -18.46
CA ASN A 366 8.01 34.57 -18.86
C ASN A 366 7.09 34.21 -20.03
N ASP A 367 7.59 33.45 -21.00
CA ASP A 367 6.78 33.00 -22.14
C ASP A 367 5.64 32.10 -21.65
N LEU A 368 5.93 31.10 -20.82
CA LEU A 368 4.91 30.24 -20.21
C LEU A 368 3.90 31.05 -19.39
N TYR A 369 4.36 32.03 -18.60
CA TYR A 369 3.48 32.90 -17.84
C TYR A 369 2.50 33.66 -18.75
N MET A 370 2.98 34.23 -19.85
CA MET A 370 2.14 34.96 -20.81
C MET A 370 1.11 34.04 -21.48
N GLU A 371 1.52 32.83 -21.87
CA GLU A 371 0.63 31.82 -22.44
C GLU A 371 -0.45 31.39 -21.44
N LEU A 372 -0.09 31.18 -20.18
CA LEU A 372 -1.03 30.76 -19.14
C LEU A 372 -1.97 31.89 -18.70
N CYS A 373 -1.51 33.15 -18.66
CA CYS A 373 -2.40 34.30 -18.46
C CYS A 373 -3.44 34.39 -19.57
N PHE A 374 -3.00 34.24 -20.82
CA PHE A 374 -3.94 34.18 -21.93
C PHE A 374 -4.90 33.00 -21.73
N LEU A 375 -4.40 31.80 -21.44
CA LEU A 375 -5.24 30.63 -21.23
C LEU A 375 -6.29 30.88 -20.14
N GLN A 376 -5.94 31.46 -18.99
CA GLN A 376 -6.86 31.78 -17.90
C GLN A 376 -8.11 32.56 -18.37
N ASP A 377 -7.94 33.47 -19.33
CA ASP A 377 -9.03 34.27 -19.91
C ASP A 377 -9.98 33.47 -20.81
N PHE A 378 -9.50 32.36 -21.40
CA PHE A 378 -10.25 31.55 -22.38
C PHE A 378 -10.82 30.24 -21.81
N ILE A 379 -10.38 29.78 -20.64
CA ILE A 379 -10.98 28.58 -20.05
C ILE A 379 -12.45 28.93 -19.68
N PRO A 380 -13.48 28.15 -20.12
CA PRO A 380 -14.90 28.42 -19.82
C PRO A 380 -15.25 28.22 -18.33
N GLN A 381 -16.00 29.12 -17.70
CA GLN A 381 -16.36 29.04 -16.26
C GLN A 381 -17.08 27.75 -15.83
N GLU A 382 -17.62 26.97 -16.77
CA GLU A 382 -18.34 25.73 -16.50
C GLU A 382 -17.39 24.53 -16.45
N ILE A 383 -17.54 23.72 -15.39
CA ILE A 383 -16.83 22.46 -15.18
C ILE A 383 -17.23 21.50 -16.29
N TRP A 384 -16.36 21.27 -17.27
CA TRP A 384 -16.47 20.09 -18.13
C TRP A 384 -15.99 18.91 -17.29
N THR A 385 -16.93 18.09 -16.84
CA THR A 385 -16.57 16.75 -16.33
C THR A 385 -15.94 15.98 -17.50
N LEU A 386 -14.81 15.31 -17.25
CA LEU A 386 -13.99 14.54 -18.20
C LEU A 386 -14.71 13.29 -18.78
N LEU A 387 -16.01 13.36 -19.03
CA LEU A 387 -16.83 12.30 -19.64
C LEU A 387 -17.35 12.67 -21.04
N GLU A 388 -16.93 13.79 -21.63
CA GLU A 388 -17.34 14.19 -22.98
C GLU A 388 -16.18 14.52 -23.94
N PHE A 389 -15.14 13.67 -23.98
CA PHE A 389 -14.29 13.51 -25.17
C PHE A 389 -13.83 12.07 -25.36
#